data_AF-A0A3M1H4U3-F1
#
_entry.id   AF-A0A3M1H4U3-F1
#
_cell.length_a   1.000
_cell.length_b   1.000
_cell.length_c   1.000
_cell.angle_alpha   90.00
_cell.angle_beta   90.00
_cell.angle_gamma   90.00
#
_symmetry.space_group_name_H-M   'P 1'
#
loop_
_entity.id
_entity.type
_entity.pdbx_description
1 polymer ?
#
loop_
_entity_poly.entity_id
_entity_poly.type
_entity_poly.pdbx_seq_one_letter_code
_entity_poly.pdbx_strand_id
1 'polypeptide(L)'
;MMLQAGFVGAITRYFTGETIPVAIDAVNEAADGTRAAQRTVAREFAAGIVEGIEIGARAGVDGALVCPGCGERNDADARFCKRCGTALESALACARCGAANEPDARFCTDCGAALRGAS
;
A
#
# COMPACT_ATOMS: atom_id res chain seq x y z
N MET A 1 41.48 44.88 19.26
CA MET A 1 40.25 44.19 18.84
C MET A 1 40.49 43.13 17.75
N MET A 2 41.34 43.39 16.74
CA MET A 2 41.63 42.42 15.65
C MET A 2 42.25 41.09 16.11
N LEU A 3 43.14 41.10 17.12
CA LEU A 3 43.75 39.87 17.66
C LEU A 3 42.74 38.93 18.33
N GLN A 4 41.72 39.49 18.99
CA GLN A 4 40.64 38.71 19.61
C GLN A 4 39.79 38.02 18.54
N ALA A 5 39.46 38.73 17.46
CA ALA A 5 38.74 38.15 16.32
C ALA A 5 39.55 37.05 15.61
N GLY A 6 40.87 37.24 15.47
CA GLY A 6 41.77 36.21 14.92
C GLY A 6 41.83 34.95 15.78
N PHE A 7 41.93 35.12 17.10
CA PHE A 7 41.94 34.00 18.06
C PHE A 7 40.61 33.24 18.07
N VAL A 8 39.49 33.96 18.11
CA VAL A 8 38.15 33.36 18.00
C VAL A 8 38.01 32.61 16.67
N GLY A 9 38.50 33.16 15.56
CA GLY A 9 38.48 32.48 14.26
C GLY A 9 39.31 31.18 14.23
N ALA A 10 40.45 31.14 14.92
CA ALA A 10 41.26 29.93 15.04
C ALA A 10 40.56 28.86 15.90
N ILE A 11 39.96 29.27 17.01
CA ILE A 11 39.13 28.40 17.85
C ILE A 11 37.97 27.83 17.03
N THR A 12 37.19 28.68 16.35
CA THR A 12 36.04 28.22 15.57
C THR A 12 36.46 27.19 14.52
N ARG A 13 37.56 27.41 13.79
CA ARG A 13 38.05 26.43 12.81
C ARG A 13 38.43 25.10 13.46
N TYR A 14 39.11 25.13 14.59
CA TYR A 14 39.47 23.93 15.35
C TYR A 14 38.22 23.16 15.79
N PHE A 15 37.27 23.87 16.39
CA PHE A 15 36.02 23.26 16.81
C PHE A 15 35.26 22.64 15.63
N THR A 16 35.08 23.38 14.54
CA THR A 16 34.36 22.90 13.35
C THR A 16 35.08 21.77 12.61
N GLY A 17 36.41 21.77 12.58
CA GLY A 17 37.20 20.81 11.83
C GLY A 17 37.47 19.52 12.57
N GLU A 18 37.57 19.56 13.91
CA GLU A 18 38.00 18.41 14.71
C GLU A 18 36.94 17.93 15.70
N THR A 19 36.34 18.85 16.47
CA THR A 19 35.43 18.44 17.56
C THR A 19 33.99 18.17 17.09
N ILE A 20 33.48 18.96 16.15
CA ILE A 20 32.11 18.83 15.65
C ILE A 20 31.90 17.51 14.89
N PRO A 21 32.81 17.02 14.03
CA PRO A 21 32.64 15.72 13.36
C PRO A 21 32.46 14.57 14.35
N VAL A 22 33.26 14.51 15.41
CA VAL A 22 33.16 13.48 16.45
C VAL A 22 31.83 13.59 17.21
N ALA A 23 31.36 14.82 17.48
CA ALA A 23 30.06 15.03 18.09
C ALA A 23 28.90 14.59 17.17
N ILE A 24 29.00 14.82 15.87
CA ILE A 24 28.03 14.36 14.88
C ILE A 24 28.00 12.83 14.83
N ASP A 25 29.16 12.18 14.83
CA ASP A 25 29.24 10.72 14.83
C ASP A 25 28.60 10.11 16.08
N ALA A 26 28.88 10.68 17.26
CA ALA A 26 28.26 10.24 18.51
C ALA A 26 26.72 10.39 18.48
N VAL A 27 26.21 11.47 17.88
CA VAL A 27 24.76 11.67 17.70
C VAL A 27 24.18 10.68 16.69
N ASN A 28 24.88 10.41 15.59
CA ASN A 28 24.44 9.45 14.58
C ASN A 28 24.37 8.03 15.14
N GLU A 29 25.37 7.62 15.91
CA GLU A 29 25.43 6.31 16.57
C GLU A 29 24.33 6.17 17.65
N ALA A 30 24.11 7.21 18.45
CA ALA A 30 22.99 7.24 19.39
C ALA A 30 21.63 7.14 18.67
N ALA A 31 21.49 7.80 17.51
CA ALA A 31 20.29 7.69 16.71
C ALA A 31 20.11 6.29 16.11
N ASP A 32 21.20 5.62 15.68
CA ASP A 32 21.15 4.26 15.15
C ASP A 32 20.69 3.23 16.17
N GLY A 33 20.97 3.43 17.47
CA GLY A 33 20.50 2.57 18.55
C GLY A 33 18.97 2.40 18.61
N THR A 34 18.22 3.39 18.14
CA THR A 34 16.74 3.34 18.12
C THR A 34 16.17 2.91 16.75
N ARG A 35 16.90 3.18 15.66
CA ARG A 35 16.47 2.85 14.29
C ARG A 35 16.34 1.34 14.06
N ALA A 36 17.21 0.53 14.66
CA ALA A 36 17.13 -0.92 14.54
C ALA A 36 15.81 -1.46 15.11
N ALA A 37 15.43 -1.02 16.32
CA ALA A 37 14.17 -1.40 16.95
C ALA A 37 12.96 -0.91 16.15
N GLN A 38 12.98 0.35 15.70
CA GLN A 38 11.91 0.93 14.88
C GLN A 38 11.75 0.22 13.52
N ARG A 39 12.84 -0.20 12.87
CA ARG A 39 12.77 -0.95 11.61
C ARG A 39 12.12 -2.32 11.78
N THR A 40 12.42 -3.02 12.87
CA THR A 40 11.79 -4.31 13.15
C THR A 40 10.29 -4.11 13.32
N VAL A 41 9.86 -3.19 14.20
CA VAL A 41 8.43 -2.89 14.40
C VAL A 41 7.74 -2.46 13.10
N ALA A 42 8.38 -1.59 12.32
CA ALA A 42 7.82 -1.12 11.05
C ALA A 42 7.65 -2.25 10.02
N ARG A 43 8.60 -3.20 9.97
CA ARG A 43 8.51 -4.36 9.06
C ARG A 43 7.39 -5.32 9.47
N GLU A 44 7.29 -5.63 10.76
CA GLU A 44 6.22 -6.49 11.28
C GLU A 44 4.84 -5.86 11.03
N PHE A 45 4.71 -4.55 11.27
CA PHE A 45 3.47 -3.84 11.01
C PHE A 45 3.12 -3.77 9.52
N ALA A 46 4.11 -3.51 8.65
CA ALA A 46 3.91 -3.49 7.21
C ALA A 46 3.50 -4.88 6.67
N ALA A 47 4.14 -5.96 7.14
CA ALA A 47 3.76 -7.33 6.80
C ALA A 47 2.32 -7.63 7.23
N GLY A 48 1.95 -7.27 8.47
CA GLY A 48 0.59 -7.45 8.98
C GLY A 48 -0.47 -6.64 8.23
N ILE A 49 -0.15 -5.43 7.76
CA ILE A 49 -1.06 -4.65 6.92
C ILE A 49 -1.26 -5.31 5.56
N VAL A 50 -0.19 -5.74 4.88
CA VAL A 50 -0.30 -6.38 3.55
C VAL A 50 -1.13 -7.66 3.66
N GLU A 51 -0.83 -8.49 4.66
CA GLU A 51 -1.61 -9.71 4.94
C GLU A 51 -3.07 -9.36 5.28
N GLY A 52 -3.30 -8.34 6.11
CA GLY A 52 -4.64 -7.87 6.44
C GLY A 52 -5.42 -7.30 5.24
N ILE A 53 -4.76 -6.65 4.29
CA ILE A 53 -5.38 -6.16 3.04
C ILE A 53 -5.70 -7.33 2.12
N GLU A 54 -4.82 -8.33 1.99
CA GLU A 54 -5.12 -9.53 1.19
C GLU A 54 -6.28 -10.33 1.78
N ILE A 55 -6.31 -10.48 3.11
CA ILE A 55 -7.43 -11.10 3.80
C ILE A 55 -8.67 -10.24 3.63
N GLY A 56 -8.61 -8.91 3.80
CA GLY A 56 -9.76 -8.03 3.61
C GLY A 56 -10.26 -7.90 2.16
N ALA A 57 -9.39 -8.12 1.17
CA ALA A 57 -9.75 -8.15 -0.24
C ALA A 57 -10.44 -9.45 -0.64
N ARG A 58 -10.07 -10.58 -0.01
CA ARG A 58 -10.70 -11.90 -0.23
C ARG A 58 -11.91 -12.13 0.67
N ALA A 59 -11.85 -11.63 1.89
CA ALA A 59 -12.90 -11.60 2.89
C ALA A 59 -13.39 -10.15 2.98
N GLY A 60 -14.26 -9.76 2.05
CA GLY A 60 -15.12 -8.60 2.29
C GLY A 60 -15.71 -8.76 3.69
N VAL A 61 -15.52 -7.77 4.57
CA VAL A 61 -15.44 -7.95 6.04
C VAL A 61 -16.71 -8.52 6.69
N ASP A 62 -17.78 -8.74 5.93
CA ASP A 62 -19.00 -9.44 6.37
C ASP A 62 -19.60 -10.37 5.28
N GLY A 63 -18.79 -10.82 4.31
CA GLY A 63 -19.32 -11.42 3.09
C GLY A 63 -20.24 -10.45 2.35
N ALA A 64 -19.95 -9.14 2.40
CA ALA A 64 -20.79 -8.12 1.81
C ALA A 64 -20.10 -7.47 0.59
N LEU A 65 -20.75 -7.54 -0.57
CA LEU A 65 -20.31 -6.85 -1.78
C LEU A 65 -20.84 -5.41 -1.80
N VAL A 66 -19.97 -4.44 -2.03
CA VAL A 66 -20.36 -3.03 -2.16
C VAL A 66 -20.71 -2.73 -3.61
N CYS A 67 -21.92 -2.19 -3.83
CA CYS A 67 -22.37 -1.82 -5.16
C CYS A 67 -21.51 -0.69 -5.76
N PRO A 68 -20.92 -0.87 -6.96
CA PRO A 68 -20.13 0.18 -7.60
C PRO A 68 -20.98 1.36 -8.10
N GLY A 69 -22.28 1.16 -8.30
CA GLY A 69 -23.19 2.20 -8.77
C GLY A 69 -23.70 3.15 -7.68
N CYS A 70 -23.91 2.65 -6.46
CA CYS A 70 -24.54 3.44 -5.40
C CYS A 70 -23.92 3.30 -3.99
N GLY A 71 -22.90 2.45 -3.84
CA GLY A 71 -22.21 2.22 -2.57
C GLY A 71 -22.95 1.36 -1.53
N GLU A 72 -24.12 0.81 -1.88
CA GLU A 72 -24.90 -0.05 -0.97
C GLU A 72 -24.18 -1.37 -0.68
N ARG A 73 -24.25 -1.86 0.57
CA ARG A 73 -23.77 -3.21 0.91
C ARG A 73 -24.82 -4.26 0.57
N ASN A 74 -24.41 -5.29 -0.15
CA ASN A 74 -25.23 -6.42 -0.58
C ASN A 74 -24.59 -7.72 -0.10
N ASP A 75 -25.35 -8.80 -0.07
CA ASP A 75 -24.82 -10.12 0.29
C ASP A 75 -23.77 -10.58 -0.75
N ALA A 76 -22.82 -11.45 -0.35
CA ALA A 76 -21.72 -11.91 -1.22
C ALA A 76 -22.22 -12.69 -2.44
N ASP A 77 -23.38 -13.31 -2.33
CA ASP A 77 -24.07 -14.06 -3.37
C ASP A 77 -25.13 -13.23 -4.12
N ALA A 78 -25.30 -11.95 -3.79
CA ALA A 78 -26.25 -11.08 -4.45
C ALA A 78 -25.82 -10.78 -5.90
N ARG A 79 -26.66 -11.16 -6.87
CA ARG A 79 -26.43 -10.89 -8.30
C ARG A 79 -26.70 -9.44 -8.71
N PHE A 80 -27.59 -8.76 -7.98
CA PHE A 80 -28.01 -7.38 -8.24
C PHE A 80 -28.08 -6.59 -6.93
N CYS A 81 -27.82 -5.29 -7.01
CA CYS A 81 -27.91 -4.41 -5.86
C CYS A 81 -29.35 -4.25 -5.37
N LYS A 82 -29.57 -4.54 -4.08
CA LYS A 82 -30.88 -4.45 -3.42
C LYS A 82 -31.47 -3.04 -3.39
N ARG A 83 -30.65 -2.00 -3.66
CA ARG A 83 -31.07 -0.60 -3.67
C ARG A 83 -31.26 -0.02 -5.08
N CYS A 84 -30.33 -0.26 -6.00
CA CYS A 84 -30.34 0.41 -7.30
C CYS A 84 -30.43 -0.56 -8.50
N GLY A 85 -30.43 -1.87 -8.27
CA GLY A 85 -30.52 -2.88 -9.33
C GLY A 85 -29.27 -3.07 -10.18
N THR A 86 -28.17 -2.36 -9.91
CA THR A 86 -26.89 -2.58 -10.61
C THR A 86 -26.41 -4.02 -10.41
N ALA A 87 -26.02 -4.68 -11.52
CA ALA A 87 -25.45 -6.02 -11.46
C ALA A 87 -24.16 -6.03 -10.64
N LEU A 88 -24.03 -7.05 -9.81
CA LEU A 88 -22.99 -7.20 -8.79
C LEU A 88 -22.04 -8.35 -9.09
N GLU A 89 -22.45 -9.30 -9.93
CA GLU A 89 -21.53 -10.35 -10.38
C GLU A 89 -20.38 -9.74 -11.19
N SER A 90 -19.15 -10.11 -10.86
CA SER A 90 -17.97 -9.67 -11.61
C SER A 90 -18.01 -10.31 -12.99
N ALA A 91 -18.33 -9.49 -14.00
CA ALA A 91 -18.32 -9.91 -15.39
C ALA A 91 -16.98 -10.56 -15.75
N LEU A 92 -17.04 -11.70 -16.44
CA LEU A 92 -15.88 -12.43 -16.89
C LEU A 92 -15.24 -11.69 -18.06
N ALA A 93 -14.11 -11.01 -17.80
CA ALA A 93 -13.37 -10.32 -18.83
C ALA A 93 -12.70 -11.32 -19.79
N CYS A 94 -12.92 -11.13 -21.08
CA CYS A 94 -12.28 -11.95 -22.11
C CYS A 94 -10.79 -11.65 -22.19
N ALA A 95 -9.94 -12.66 -21.98
CA ALA A 95 -8.48 -12.51 -22.08
C ALA A 95 -7.99 -12.13 -23.49
N ARG A 96 -8.81 -12.33 -24.53
CA ARG A 96 -8.47 -12.04 -25.93
C ARG A 96 -8.83 -10.61 -26.35
N CYS A 97 -10.02 -10.14 -25.99
CA CYS A 97 -10.54 -8.84 -26.48
C CYS A 97 -10.92 -7.86 -25.38
N GLY A 98 -10.90 -8.26 -24.10
CA GLY A 98 -11.27 -7.41 -22.97
C GLY A 98 -12.78 -7.24 -22.74
N ALA A 99 -13.64 -7.80 -23.60
CA ALA A 99 -15.08 -7.71 -23.45
C ALA A 99 -15.54 -8.35 -22.12
N ALA A 100 -16.50 -7.71 -21.45
CA ALA A 100 -17.18 -8.24 -20.27
C ALA A 100 -18.23 -9.26 -20.69
N ASN A 101 -18.23 -10.44 -20.07
CA ASN A 101 -19.18 -11.53 -20.37
C ASN A 101 -19.89 -11.96 -19.08
N GLU A 102 -21.01 -12.66 -19.22
CA GLU A 102 -21.66 -13.30 -18.07
C GLU A 102 -20.69 -14.28 -17.39
N PRO A 103 -20.73 -14.40 -16.05
CA PRO A 103 -19.78 -15.23 -15.31
C PRO A 103 -19.85 -16.72 -15.66
N ASP A 104 -21.00 -17.21 -16.12
CA ASP A 104 -21.22 -18.58 -16.60
C ASP A 104 -21.02 -18.73 -18.13
N ALA A 105 -20.63 -17.66 -18.83
CA ALA A 105 -20.39 -17.70 -20.27
C ALA A 105 -19.19 -18.61 -20.60
N ARG A 106 -19.42 -19.60 -21.47
CA ARG A 106 -18.36 -20.50 -21.96
C ARG A 106 -17.53 -19.88 -23.09
N PHE A 107 -18.14 -18.97 -23.86
CA PHE A 107 -17.53 -18.30 -25.00
C PHE A 107 -17.80 -16.80 -24.93
N CYS A 108 -16.86 -16.01 -25.43
CA CYS A 108 -16.99 -14.56 -25.48
C CYS A 108 -18.06 -14.14 -26.51
N THR A 109 -18.99 -13.29 -26.09
CA THR A 109 -20.08 -12.76 -26.95
C THR A 109 -19.57 -11.91 -28.11
N ASP A 110 -18.39 -11.31 -27.95
CA ASP A 110 -17.85 -10.33 -28.90
C ASP A 110 -16.85 -10.94 -29.88
N CYS A 111 -16.00 -11.88 -29.43
CA CYS A 111 -14.92 -12.43 -30.25
C CYS A 111 -14.93 -13.96 -30.38
N GLY A 112 -15.87 -14.65 -29.72
CA GLY A 112 -16.02 -16.10 -29.76
C GLY A 112 -14.91 -16.91 -29.05
N ALA A 113 -13.94 -16.26 -28.40
CA ALA A 113 -12.89 -16.97 -27.66
C ALA A 113 -13.47 -17.72 -26.45
N ALA A 114 -12.96 -18.92 -26.18
CA ALA A 114 -13.33 -19.67 -24.99
C ALA A 114 -12.90 -18.94 -23.71
N LEU A 115 -13.81 -18.84 -22.74
CA LEU A 115 -13.57 -18.18 -21.46
C LEU A 115 -13.27 -19.22 -20.37
N ARG A 116 -12.36 -18.90 -19.45
CA ARG A 116 -11.89 -19.84 -18.39
C ARG A 116 -12.70 -19.78 -17.08
N GLY A 117 -13.95 -19.33 -17.14
CA GLY A 117 -14.81 -19.13 -15.95
C GLY A 117 -15.86 -20.22 -15.71
N ALA A 118 -16.06 -21.14 -16.64
CA ALA A 118 -17.03 -22.22 -16.48
C ALA A 118 -16.44 -23.37 -15.64
N SER A 119 -16.61 -23.30 -14.31
CA SER A 119 -16.50 -24.44 -13.39
C SER A 119 -17.83 -24.68 -12.71
#